data_AF-A0A6S7C6Z3-F1
#
_entry.id   AF-A0A6S7C6Z3-F1
#
_cell.length_a   1.000
_cell.length_b   1.000
_cell.length_c   1.000
_cell.angle_alpha   90.00
_cell.angle_beta   90.00
_cell.angle_gamma   90.00
#
_symmetry.space_group_name_H-M   'P 1'
#
loop_
_entity.id
_entity.type
_entity.pdbx_description
1 polymer ?
#
loop_
_entity_poly.entity_id
_entity_poly.type
_entity_poly.pdbx_seq_one_letter_code
_entity_poly.pdbx_strand_id
1 'polypeptide(L)'
;MTSFLDNDFDGVEVADEGLTCSQCGCKFSLHEFEFVDTEFDDVECRCPGCQFCADLDGHLCDYCAEPAAHALGSTFYCEEHFEDLVGD
;
A
#
# COMPACT_ATOMS: atom_id res chain seq x y z
N MET A 1 -46.41 -8.99 26.54
CA MET A 1 -46.08 -7.60 26.94
C MET A 1 -44.59 -7.60 27.18
N THR A 2 -43.82 -7.36 26.11
CA THR A 2 -43.04 -6.12 25.86
C THR A 2 -41.69 -6.18 26.55
N SER A 3 -40.54 -6.03 25.91
CA SER A 3 -40.17 -5.88 24.52
C SER A 3 -38.67 -6.20 24.47
N PHE A 4 -38.29 -6.98 23.45
CA PHE A 4 -37.09 -6.86 22.62
C PHE A 4 -35.83 -6.27 23.25
N LEU A 5 -34.80 -7.12 23.32
CA LEU A 5 -33.42 -6.75 23.59
C LEU A 5 -33.02 -5.57 22.69
N ASP A 6 -32.55 -4.51 23.33
CA ASP A 6 -31.82 -3.41 22.71
C ASP A 6 -30.52 -4.00 22.15
N ASN A 7 -30.61 -4.55 20.94
CA ASN A 7 -29.48 -4.84 20.09
C ASN A 7 -29.05 -3.50 19.48
N ASP A 8 -28.47 -2.66 20.33
CA ASP A 8 -27.53 -1.62 19.91
C ASP A 8 -26.27 -2.36 19.45
N PHE A 9 -26.39 -3.03 18.29
CA PHE A 9 -25.26 -3.29 17.44
C PHE A 9 -24.91 -1.92 16.89
N ASP A 10 -24.21 -1.13 17.71
CA ASP A 10 -23.36 -0.06 17.24
C ASP A 10 -22.46 -0.73 16.22
N GLY A 11 -22.92 -0.70 14.97
CA GLY A 11 -22.03 -0.74 13.84
C GLY A 11 -21.15 0.46 14.07
N VAL A 12 -20.08 0.26 14.83
CA VAL A 12 -18.86 1.02 14.69
C VAL A 12 -18.54 0.84 13.22
N GLU A 13 -19.11 1.73 12.41
CA GLU A 13 -18.51 2.17 11.18
C GLU A 13 -17.18 2.67 11.66
N VAL A 14 -16.21 1.75 11.72
CA VAL A 14 -14.81 2.08 11.89
C VAL A 14 -14.61 3.13 10.85
N ALA A 15 -14.50 4.38 11.30
CA ALA A 15 -14.19 5.48 10.42
C ALA A 15 -12.86 5.02 9.83
N ASP A 16 -12.93 4.51 8.61
CA ASP A 16 -11.78 4.27 7.78
C ASP A 16 -11.21 5.67 7.63
N GLU A 17 -10.30 6.03 8.53
CA GLU A 17 -9.55 7.27 8.51
C GLU A 17 -8.66 7.16 7.29
N GLY A 18 -9.29 7.34 6.13
CA GLY A 18 -8.67 7.28 4.82
C GLY A 18 -7.68 8.43 4.76
N LEU A 19 -6.45 8.13 5.12
CA LEU A 19 -5.30 9.00 4.98
C LEU A 19 -5.16 9.32 3.50
N THR A 20 -4.79 10.56 3.21
CA THR A 20 -4.65 11.01 1.82
C THR A 20 -3.18 11.12 1.50
N CYS A 21 -2.76 10.42 0.44
CA CYS A 21 -1.36 10.39 0.03
C CYS A 21 -0.90 11.76 -0.44
N SER A 22 0.16 12.29 0.15
CA SER A 22 0.73 13.59 -0.23
C SER A 22 1.33 13.59 -1.64
N GLN A 23 1.68 12.41 -2.19
CA GLN A 23 2.26 12.24 -3.52
C GLN A 23 1.18 12.07 -4.60
N CYS A 24 0.32 11.05 -4.48
CA CYS A 24 -0.66 10.72 -5.51
C CYS A 24 -2.08 11.23 -5.23
N GLY A 25 -2.37 11.69 -3.99
CA GLY A 25 -3.69 12.14 -3.58
C GLY A 25 -4.72 11.03 -3.35
N CYS A 26 -4.32 9.75 -3.46
CA CYS A 26 -5.20 8.61 -3.19
C CYS A 26 -5.52 8.50 -1.70
N LYS A 27 -6.74 8.04 -1.40
CA LYS A 27 -7.14 7.65 -0.05
C LYS A 27 -6.66 6.23 0.22
N PHE A 28 -6.03 6.02 1.36
CA PHE A 28 -5.54 4.72 1.81
C PHE A 28 -5.69 4.63 3.33
N SER A 29 -5.62 3.42 3.86
CA SER A 29 -5.74 3.17 5.30
C SER A 29 -4.48 2.53 5.84
N LEU A 30 -4.18 2.75 7.13
CA LEU A 30 -3.02 2.12 7.77
C LEU A 30 -3.08 0.59 7.73
N HIS A 31 -4.27 0.01 7.69
CA HIS A 31 -4.45 -1.44 7.51
C HIS A 31 -3.82 -1.95 6.22
N GLU A 32 -3.71 -1.13 5.17
CA GLU A 32 -3.05 -1.55 3.93
C GLU A 32 -1.53 -1.68 4.09
N PHE A 33 -0.93 -1.02 5.09
CA PHE A 33 0.48 -1.18 5.43
C PHE A 33 0.77 -2.47 6.19
N GLU A 34 -0.23 -3.06 6.87
CA GLU A 34 -0.04 -4.33 7.57
C GLU A 34 0.24 -5.51 6.62
N PHE A 35 -0.09 -5.36 5.34
CA PHE A 35 0.07 -6.38 4.30
C PHE A 35 1.24 -6.11 3.35
N VAL A 36 1.96 -5.01 3.53
CA VAL A 36 3.05 -4.60 2.65
C VAL A 36 4.33 -4.52 3.48
N ASP A 37 5.44 -5.00 2.92
CA ASP A 37 6.79 -4.85 3.49
C ASP A 37 7.29 -3.39 3.37
N THR A 38 6.49 -2.42 3.83
CA THR A 38 6.84 -1.01 3.83
C THR A 38 6.30 -0.35 5.09
N GLU A 39 7.10 0.50 5.73
CA GLU A 39 6.70 1.20 6.94
C GLU A 39 5.93 2.47 6.58
N PHE A 40 4.78 2.68 7.21
CA PHE A 40 4.03 3.92 7.05
C PHE A 40 4.83 5.09 7.60
N ASP A 41 5.17 6.04 6.72
CA ASP A 41 5.83 7.27 7.10
C ASP A 41 4.78 8.34 7.46
N ASP A 42 4.65 8.61 8.77
CA ASP A 42 3.70 9.60 9.29
C ASP A 42 4.06 11.05 8.96
N VAL A 43 5.29 11.31 8.49
CA VAL A 43 5.77 12.65 8.13
C VAL A 43 5.35 13.03 6.72
N GLU A 44 5.56 12.14 5.75
CA GLU A 44 5.21 12.38 4.36
C GLU A 44 3.81 11.87 4.00
N CYS A 45 3.22 11.02 4.83
CA CYS A 45 1.87 10.48 4.69
C CYS A 45 1.61 9.98 3.26
N ARG A 46 2.34 8.92 2.88
CA ARG A 46 2.25 8.32 1.55
C ARG A 46 1.40 7.06 1.61
N CYS A 47 0.74 6.70 0.50
CA CYS A 47 0.07 5.40 0.37
C CYS A 47 1.12 4.28 0.23
N PRO A 48 0.78 3.01 0.49
CA PRO A 48 1.77 1.93 0.49
C PRO A 48 2.49 1.80 -0.86
N GLY A 49 1.81 2.05 -1.98
CA GLY A 49 2.44 2.08 -3.29
C GLY A 49 3.45 3.22 -3.47
N CYS A 50 3.11 4.45 -3.07
CA CYS A 50 4.05 5.57 -3.16
C CYS A 50 5.20 5.46 -2.16
N GLN A 51 4.93 4.90 -0.98
CA GLN A 51 5.97 4.63 0.01
C GLN A 51 6.93 3.55 -0.51
N PHE A 52 6.39 2.46 -1.05
CA PHE A 52 7.16 1.40 -1.68
C PHE A 52 7.99 1.95 -2.85
N CYS A 53 7.41 2.74 -3.75
CA CYS A 53 8.16 3.38 -4.83
C CYS A 53 9.26 4.31 -4.31
N ALA A 54 9.04 5.02 -3.20
CA ALA A 54 10.06 5.88 -2.61
C ALA A 54 11.19 5.10 -1.93
N ASP A 55 10.89 3.93 -1.34
CA ASP A 55 11.89 2.99 -0.83
C ASP A 55 12.67 2.34 -1.97
N LEU A 56 11.98 2.05 -3.08
CA LEU A 56 12.58 1.60 -4.33
C LEU A 56 13.32 2.70 -5.09
N ASP A 57 13.06 3.98 -4.80
CA ASP A 57 13.67 5.11 -5.49
C ASP A 57 15.17 5.15 -5.15
N GLY A 58 16.00 4.72 -6.11
CA GLY A 58 17.43 4.49 -5.92
C GLY A 58 17.86 3.06 -6.22
N HIS A 59 16.91 2.13 -6.32
CA HIS A 59 17.11 0.79 -6.85
C HIS A 59 16.85 0.76 -8.35
N LEU A 60 17.75 0.10 -9.07
CA LEU A 60 17.65 -0.10 -10.52
C LEU A 60 17.29 -1.55 -10.80
N CYS A 61 16.59 -1.77 -11.90
CA CYS A 61 16.29 -3.09 -12.41
C CYS A 61 17.58 -3.85 -12.67
N ASP A 62 17.65 -5.10 -12.18
CA ASP A 62 18.85 -5.94 -12.30
C ASP A 62 19.15 -6.31 -13.77
N TYR A 63 18.15 -6.21 -14.66
CA TYR A 63 18.21 -6.66 -16.04
C TYR A 63 18.54 -5.53 -17.04
N CYS A 64 17.94 -4.35 -16.87
CA CYS A 64 18.11 -3.23 -17.79
C CYS A 64 18.70 -1.96 -17.15
N ALA A 65 18.95 -1.95 -15.84
CA ALA A 65 19.43 -0.80 -15.09
C ALA A 65 18.52 0.45 -15.16
N GLU A 66 17.25 0.27 -15.53
CA GLU A 66 16.21 1.30 -15.45
C GLU A 66 15.67 1.42 -14.02
N PRO A 67 15.01 2.52 -13.63
CA PRO A 67 14.39 2.63 -12.31
C PRO A 67 13.47 1.44 -12.06
N ALA A 68 13.70 0.72 -10.97
CA ALA A 68 12.85 -0.40 -10.63
C ALA A 68 11.47 0.12 -10.16
N ALA A 69 10.42 -0.62 -10.49
CA ALA A 69 9.05 -0.37 -10.08
C ALA A 69 8.55 -1.45 -9.09
N HIS A 70 9.19 -2.62 -9.11
CA HIS A 70 8.83 -3.76 -8.29
C HIS A 70 10.06 -4.39 -7.63
N ALA A 71 9.89 -4.86 -6.39
CA ALA A 71 10.85 -5.72 -5.73
C ALA A 71 10.19 -7.07 -5.43
N LEU A 72 10.86 -8.17 -5.81
CA LEU A 72 10.45 -9.52 -5.43
C LEU A 72 11.59 -10.17 -4.63
N GLY A 73 11.40 -10.26 -3.32
CA GLY A 73 12.39 -10.83 -2.41
C GLY A 73 13.65 -9.97 -2.30
N SER A 74 14.63 -10.20 -3.19
CA SER A 74 15.91 -9.46 -3.21
C SER A 74 16.27 -8.93 -4.59
N THR A 75 15.44 -9.15 -5.61
CA THR A 75 15.66 -8.65 -6.95
C THR A 75 14.68 -7.55 -7.30
N PHE A 76 15.18 -6.57 -8.04
CA PHE A 76 14.45 -5.38 -8.45
C PHE A 76 14.17 -5.44 -9.94
N TYR A 77 12.93 -5.14 -10.31
CA TYR A 77 12.43 -5.22 -11.67
C TYR A 77 11.78 -3.90 -12.05
N CYS A 78 12.00 -3.45 -13.30
CA CYS A 78 11.14 -2.44 -13.90
C CYS A 78 9.76 -3.06 -14.20
N GLU A 79 8.77 -2.21 -14.50
CA GLU A 79 7.41 -2.63 -14.84
C GLU A 79 7.43 -3.70 -15.96
N GLU A 80 8.17 -3.46 -17.04
CA GLU A 80 8.26 -4.38 -18.19
C GLU A 80 8.81 -5.77 -17.82
N HIS A 81 9.91 -5.85 -17.07
CA HIS A 81 10.50 -7.14 -16.67
C HIS A 81 9.68 -7.85 -15.60
N PHE A 82 8.96 -7.11 -14.75
CA PHE A 82 8.07 -7.70 -13.77
C PHE A 82 6.84 -8.32 -14.45
N GLU A 83 6.26 -7.63 -15.42
CA GLU A 83 5.13 -8.13 -16.21
C GLU A 83 5.50 -9.40 -17.00
N ASP A 84 6.70 -9.46 -17.58
CA ASP A 84 7.21 -10.68 -18.26
C ASP A 84 7.33 -11.87 -17.29
N LEU A 85 7.66 -11.60 -16.02
CA LEU A 85 7.91 -12.63 -15.00
C LEU A 85 6.62 -13.15 -14.33
N VAL A 86 5.62 -12.28 -14.15
CA VAL A 86 4.32 -12.61 -13.53
C VAL A 86 3.28 -13.04 -14.57
N GLY A 87 3.53 -12.82 -15.86
CA GLY A 87 2.60 -13.04 -16.96
C GLY A 87 2.45 -14.48 -17.49
N ASP A 88 3.07 -15.50 -16.88
CA ASP A 88 3.00 -16.91 -17.32
C ASP A 88 2.10 -17.80 -16.43
#